data_AF-A0AAU5YFT0-F1
#
_entry.id   AF-A0AAU5YFT0-F1
#
_cell.length_a   1.000
_cell.length_b   1.000
_cell.length_c   1.000
_cell.angle_alpha   90.00
_cell.angle_beta   90.00
_cell.angle_gamma   90.00
#
_symmetry.space_group_name_H-M   'P 1'
#
loop_
_entity.id
_entity.type
_entity.pdbx_description
1 polymer ?
#
loop_
_entity_poly.entity_id
_entity_poly.type
_entity_poly.pdbx_seq_one_letter_code
_entity_poly.pdbx_strand_id
1 'polypeptide(L)'
;MSWRRLRVLIEHLPPESATWTALRNSLSDEELAKQAEKGEPEKARWSQTEQLLALVADRVADVGFVLRAVNTDKKSTKPRPPEPIRRPGAKPPRLKQQINEAQANTLFKLINGGAA
;
A
#
# COMPACT_ATOMS: atom_id res chain seq x y z
N MET A 1 29.05 11.71 -23.89
CA MET A 1 28.01 11.30 -22.93
C MET A 1 28.55 11.53 -21.53
N SER A 2 27.84 12.19 -20.60
CA SER A 2 28.37 12.47 -19.25
C SER A 2 27.89 11.43 -18.23
N TRP A 3 28.67 11.18 -17.18
CA TRP A 3 28.30 10.27 -16.10
C TRP A 3 26.96 10.62 -15.44
N ARG A 4 26.67 11.92 -15.29
CA ARG A 4 25.37 12.40 -14.81
C ARG A 4 24.23 11.96 -15.73
N ARG A 5 24.41 12.10 -17.05
CA ARG A 5 23.37 11.76 -18.03
C ARG A 5 23.18 10.24 -18.16
N LEU A 6 24.25 9.46 -18.04
CA LEU A 6 24.19 7.99 -18.02
C LEU A 6 23.46 7.48 -16.77
N ARG A 7 23.76 8.04 -15.60
CA ARG A 7 23.05 7.74 -14.34
C ARG A 7 21.55 7.99 -14.47
N VAL A 8 21.16 9.16 -14.98
CA VAL A 8 19.74 9.51 -15.16
C VAL A 8 19.04 8.53 -16.11
N LEU A 9 19.70 8.09 -17.19
CA LEU A 9 19.12 7.09 -18.07
C LEU A 9 18.91 5.75 -17.36
N ILE A 10 19.90 5.26 -16.60
CA ILE A 10 19.76 4.01 -15.85
C ILE A 10 18.66 4.10 -14.80
N GLU A 11 18.62 5.18 -14.01
CA GLU A 11 17.59 5.42 -13.00
C GLU A 11 16.18 5.43 -13.58
N HIS A 12 16.04 5.80 -14.86
CA HIS A 12 14.74 5.91 -15.54
C HIS A 12 14.42 4.79 -16.54
N LEU A 13 15.23 3.74 -16.62
CA LEU A 13 14.89 2.57 -17.42
C LEU A 13 13.66 1.84 -16.82
N PRO A 14 12.84 1.19 -17.68
CA PRO A 14 11.78 0.32 -17.20
C PRO A 14 12.34 -0.75 -16.24
N PRO A 15 11.61 -1.11 -15.18
CA PRO A 15 12.06 -2.13 -14.23
C PRO A 15 12.32 -3.50 -14.89
N GLU A 16 11.65 -3.77 -16.02
CA GLU A 16 11.84 -5.00 -16.82
C GLU A 16 12.99 -4.90 -17.84
N SER A 17 13.80 -3.83 -17.82
CA SER A 17 14.88 -3.67 -18.78
C SER A 17 16.01 -4.70 -18.56
N ALA A 18 16.65 -5.12 -19.64
CA ALA A 18 17.77 -6.05 -19.60
C ALA A 18 18.91 -5.58 -18.66
N THR A 19 19.13 -4.26 -18.56
CA THR A 19 20.12 -3.68 -17.63
C THR A 19 19.73 -3.85 -16.17
N TRP A 20 18.46 -3.60 -15.82
CA TRP A 20 17.99 -3.80 -14.44
C TRP A 20 17.98 -5.27 -14.07
N THR A 21 17.63 -6.15 -15.01
CA THR A 21 17.73 -7.60 -14.82
C THR A 21 19.18 -8.06 -14.65
N ALA A 22 20.12 -7.56 -15.46
CA ALA A 22 21.54 -7.88 -15.31
C ALA A 22 22.11 -7.40 -13.97
N LEU A 23 21.74 -6.19 -13.53
CA LEU A 23 22.09 -5.68 -12.21
C LEU A 23 21.51 -6.54 -11.09
N ARG A 24 20.22 -6.94 -11.20
CA ARG A 24 19.57 -7.88 -10.26
C ARG A 24 20.29 -9.22 -10.18
N ASN A 25 20.67 -9.78 -11.32
CA ASN A 25 21.38 -11.06 -11.38
C ASN A 25 22.83 -10.98 -10.87
N SER A 26 23.41 -9.78 -10.81
CA SER A 26 24.74 -9.56 -10.27
C SER A 26 24.77 -9.39 -8.74
N LEU A 27 23.61 -9.27 -8.09
CA LEU A 27 23.54 -9.23 -6.62
C LEU A 27 23.87 -10.60 -6.02
N SER A 28 24.57 -10.58 -4.89
CA SER A 28 24.84 -11.79 -4.12
C SER A 28 23.59 -12.26 -3.34
N ASP A 29 23.55 -13.55 -2.98
CA ASP A 29 22.44 -14.14 -2.21
C ASP A 29 22.23 -13.43 -0.86
N GLU A 30 23.32 -12.98 -0.22
CA GLU A 30 23.25 -12.21 1.04
C GLU A 30 22.60 -10.83 0.87
N GLU A 31 22.82 -10.19 -0.27
CA GLU A 31 22.22 -8.88 -0.58
C GLU A 31 20.74 -9.03 -0.94
N LEU A 32 20.38 -10.09 -1.69
CA LEU A 32 18.99 -10.43 -2.00
C LEU A 32 18.18 -10.71 -0.73
N ALA A 33 18.74 -11.48 0.21
CA ALA A 33 18.08 -11.77 1.49
C ALA A 33 17.82 -10.49 2.32
N LYS A 34 18.81 -9.59 2.40
CA LYS A 34 18.65 -8.29 3.07
C LYS A 34 17.59 -7.43 2.39
N GLN A 35 17.50 -7.48 1.07
CA GLN A 35 16.51 -6.73 0.28
C GLN A 35 15.10 -7.30 0.47
N ALA A 36 14.96 -8.61 0.66
CA ALA A 36 13.68 -9.25 0.94
C ALA A 36 13.14 -8.88 2.33
N GLU A 37 14.00 -8.82 3.36
CA GLU A 37 13.59 -8.49 4.73
C GLU A 37 13.36 -6.99 4.96
N LYS A 38 14.19 -6.13 4.35
CA LYS A 38 14.16 -4.67 4.58
C LYS A 38 13.66 -3.87 3.39
N GLY A 39 13.21 -4.55 2.33
CA GLY A 39 12.71 -3.91 1.15
C GLY A 39 11.49 -3.04 1.46
N GLU A 40 11.47 -1.84 0.91
CA GLU A 40 10.30 -0.97 0.86
C GLU A 40 9.69 -1.08 -0.55
N PRO A 41 8.93 -2.16 -0.84
CA PRO A 41 8.38 -2.42 -2.19
C PRO A 41 7.50 -1.28 -2.70
N GLU A 42 6.93 -0.47 -1.81
CA GLU A 42 6.16 0.73 -2.12
C GLU A 42 7.01 1.89 -2.66
N LYS A 43 8.33 1.86 -2.46
CA LYS A 43 9.26 2.86 -3.01
C LYS A 43 9.92 2.40 -4.31
N ALA A 44 9.81 1.11 -4.65
CA ALA A 44 10.30 0.58 -5.90
C ALA A 44 9.41 1.00 -7.08
N ARG A 45 10.00 1.18 -8.27
CA ARG A 45 9.22 1.45 -9.49
C ARG A 45 8.53 0.18 -9.95
N TRP A 46 7.21 0.15 -9.85
CA TRP A 46 6.46 -1.04 -10.24
C TRP A 46 6.41 -1.23 -11.75
N SER A 47 6.63 -2.45 -12.20
CA SER A 47 6.32 -2.88 -13.55
C SER A 47 4.81 -3.02 -13.76
N GLN A 48 4.38 -3.09 -15.02
CA GLN A 48 2.97 -3.31 -15.34
C GLN A 48 2.47 -4.65 -14.78
N THR A 49 3.30 -5.68 -14.80
CA THR A 49 2.99 -6.99 -14.23
C THR A 49 2.81 -6.90 -12.72
N GLU A 50 3.67 -6.15 -12.01
CA GLU A 50 3.54 -5.93 -10.57
C GLU A 50 2.26 -5.18 -10.21
N GLN A 51 1.85 -4.19 -11.02
CA GLN A 51 0.57 -3.50 -10.85
C GLN A 51 -0.62 -4.44 -10.99
N LEU A 52 -0.60 -5.31 -12.01
CA LEU A 52 -1.65 -6.30 -12.26
C LEU A 52 -1.67 -7.37 -11.16
N LEU A 53 -0.52 -7.87 -10.72
CA LEU A 53 -0.42 -8.86 -9.65
C LEU A 53 -0.94 -8.31 -8.33
N ALA A 54 -0.60 -7.07 -7.98
CA ALA A 54 -1.15 -6.45 -6.79
C ALA A 54 -2.67 -6.23 -6.91
N LEU A 55 -3.19 -5.94 -8.12
CA LEU A 55 -4.63 -5.83 -8.34
C LEU A 55 -5.32 -7.18 -8.07
N VAL A 56 -4.73 -8.27 -8.56
CA VAL A 56 -5.22 -9.63 -8.29
C VAL A 56 -5.18 -9.93 -6.80
N ALA A 57 -4.07 -9.64 -6.12
CA ALA A 57 -3.92 -9.85 -4.68
C ALA A 57 -4.99 -9.09 -3.87
N ASP A 58 -5.25 -7.83 -4.22
CA ASP A 58 -6.31 -7.03 -3.58
C ASP A 58 -7.69 -7.68 -3.78
N ARG A 59 -8.01 -8.15 -5.00
CA ARG A 59 -9.29 -8.84 -5.27
C ARG A 59 -9.43 -10.16 -4.51
N VAL A 60 -8.35 -10.92 -4.38
CA VAL A 60 -8.36 -12.17 -3.59
C VAL A 60 -8.58 -11.86 -2.11
N ALA A 61 -7.97 -10.81 -1.58
CA ALA A 61 -8.19 -10.35 -0.22
C ALA A 61 -9.65 -9.93 0.01
N ASP A 62 -10.25 -9.22 -0.94
CA ASP A 62 -11.67 -8.83 -0.91
C ASP A 62 -12.59 -10.06 -0.83
N VAL A 63 -12.34 -11.08 -1.65
CA VAL A 63 -13.11 -12.34 -1.63
C VAL A 63 -12.98 -13.02 -0.26
N GLY A 64 -11.77 -13.14 0.26
CA GLY A 64 -11.53 -13.71 1.59
C GLY A 64 -12.22 -12.92 2.70
N PHE A 65 -12.29 -11.59 2.58
CA PHE A 65 -13.03 -10.73 3.50
C PHE A 65 -14.54 -10.98 3.43
N VAL A 66 -15.13 -11.03 2.24
CA VAL A 66 -16.56 -11.32 2.07
C VAL A 66 -16.90 -12.68 2.68
N LEU A 67 -16.10 -13.70 2.40
CA LEU A 67 -16.30 -15.04 2.95
C LEU A 67 -16.27 -15.03 4.48
N ARG A 68 -15.28 -14.37 5.09
CA ARG A 68 -15.23 -14.22 6.55
C ARG A 68 -16.42 -13.45 7.08
N ALA A 69 -16.78 -12.34 6.45
CA ALA A 69 -17.86 -11.46 6.90
C ALA A 69 -19.22 -12.18 6.91
N VAL A 70 -19.51 -12.99 5.90
CA VAL A 70 -20.75 -13.79 5.83
C VAL A 70 -20.78 -14.90 6.87
N ASN A 71 -19.63 -15.51 7.18
CA ASN A 71 -19.53 -16.62 8.13
C ASN A 71 -19.26 -16.18 9.59
N THR A 72 -19.18 -14.87 9.86
CA THR A 72 -18.97 -14.35 11.22
C THR A 72 -20.32 -14.24 11.92
N ASP A 73 -20.47 -14.88 13.08
CA ASP A 73 -21.69 -14.80 13.89
C ASP A 73 -21.98 -13.35 14.35
N LYS A 74 -23.26 -13.01 14.51
CA LYS A 74 -23.74 -11.66 14.84
C LYS A 74 -23.16 -11.11 16.16
N LYS A 75 -22.79 -12.00 17.09
CA LYS A 75 -22.21 -11.63 18.39
C LYS A 75 -20.68 -11.51 18.36
N SER A 76 -20.03 -11.87 17.25
CA SER A 76 -18.58 -11.83 17.11
C SER A 76 -18.09 -10.52 16.49
N THR A 77 -16.81 -10.22 16.67
CA THR A 77 -16.16 -9.06 16.06
C THR A 77 -16.15 -9.22 14.56
N LYS A 78 -16.85 -8.33 13.84
CA LYS A 78 -16.85 -8.32 12.38
C LYS A 78 -15.43 -8.12 11.84
N PRO A 79 -15.01 -8.88 10.82
CA PRO A 79 -13.72 -8.68 10.19
C PRO A 79 -13.65 -7.26 9.62
N ARG A 80 -12.44 -6.69 9.58
CA ARG A 80 -12.19 -5.41 8.92
C ARG A 80 -11.95 -5.64 7.42
N PRO A 81 -12.36 -4.70 6.56
CA PRO A 81 -11.97 -4.72 5.15
C PRO A 81 -10.44 -4.77 5.02
N PRO A 82 -9.89 -5.52 4.06
CA PRO A 82 -8.46 -5.55 3.82
C PRO A 82 -8.00 -4.20 3.28
N GLU A 83 -6.79 -3.78 3.66
CA GLU A 83 -6.17 -2.61 3.03
C GLU A 83 -5.51 -3.04 1.71
N PRO A 84 -5.75 -2.33 0.59
CA PRO A 84 -5.07 -2.62 -0.66
C PRO A 84 -3.55 -2.47 -0.53
N ILE A 85 -2.80 -3.27 -1.28
CA ILE A 85 -1.35 -3.15 -1.35
C ILE A 85 -0.98 -1.73 -1.80
N ARG A 86 -0.05 -1.10 -1.08
CA ARG A 86 0.34 0.29 -1.37
C ARG A 86 1.08 0.34 -2.71
N ARG A 87 0.50 1.05 -3.68
CA ARG A 87 1.13 1.30 -4.98
C ARG A 87 2.21 2.38 -4.85
N PRO A 88 3.24 2.41 -5.71
CA PRO A 88 4.22 3.49 -5.71
C PRO A 88 3.56 4.83 -5.94
N GLY A 89 3.88 5.80 -5.10
CA GLY A 89 3.25 7.13 -5.12
C GLY A 89 1.85 7.19 -4.51
N ALA A 90 1.24 6.06 -4.12
CA ALA A 90 0.02 6.08 -3.34
C ALA A 90 0.33 6.57 -1.92
N LYS A 91 -0.38 7.62 -1.49
CA LYS A 91 -0.28 8.12 -0.12
C LYS A 91 -0.87 7.09 0.85
N PRO A 92 -0.34 6.97 2.08
CA PRO A 92 -0.96 6.12 3.09
C PRO A 92 -2.41 6.56 3.34
N PRO A 93 -3.31 5.63 3.72
CA PRO A 93 -4.67 5.99 4.09
C PRO A 93 -4.62 7.07 5.17
N ARG A 94 -5.42 8.12 4.98
CA ARG A 94 -5.52 9.19 5.99
C ARG A 94 -6.05 8.57 7.27
N LEU A 95 -5.27 8.65 8.34
CA LEU A 95 -5.73 8.25 9.67
C LEU A 95 -7.02 9.02 9.97
N LYS A 96 -8.05 8.31 10.43
CA LYS A 96 -9.27 8.96 10.90
C LYS A 96 -8.87 9.94 12.00
N GLN A 97 -9.13 11.23 11.77
CA GLN A 97 -8.90 12.24 12.79
C GLN A 97 -9.78 11.90 13.99
N GLN A 98 -9.17 11.74 15.16
CA GLN A 98 -9.93 11.56 16.39
C GLN A 98 -10.64 12.87 16.69
N ILE A 99 -11.94 12.78 16.97
CA ILE A 99 -12.76 13.94 17.33
C ILE A 99 -12.21 14.50 18.63
N ASN A 100 -11.81 15.78 18.62
CA ASN A 100 -11.41 16.46 19.85
C ASN A 100 -12.66 16.75 20.71
N GLU A 101 -12.50 16.86 22.02
CA GLU A 101 -13.57 17.08 23.00
C GLU A 101 -14.45 18.29 22.65
N ALA A 102 -13.86 19.36 22.11
CA ALA A 102 -14.61 20.51 21.61
C ALA A 102 -15.56 20.16 20.44
N GLN A 103 -15.13 19.31 19.51
CA GLN A 103 -15.92 18.82 18.38
C GLN A 103 -17.00 17.83 18.85
N ALA A 104 -16.70 17.00 19.87
CA ALA A 104 -17.66 16.11 20.48
C ALA A 104 -18.80 16.88 21.16
N ASN A 105 -18.45 17.94 21.91
CA ASN A 105 -19.43 18.82 22.57
C ASN A 105 -20.31 19.58 21.57
N THR A 106 -19.78 19.99 20.41
CA THR A 106 -20.58 20.62 19.36
C THR A 106 -21.55 19.63 18.72
N LEU A 107 -21.08 18.43 18.39
CA LEU A 107 -21.94 17.35 17.90
C LEU A 107 -23.04 16.99 18.90
N PHE A 108 -22.71 16.91 20.19
CA PHE A 108 -23.67 16.62 21.24
C PHE A 108 -24.77 17.68 21.34
N LYS A 109 -24.41 18.97 21.24
CA LYS A 109 -25.39 20.07 21.21
C LYS A 109 -26.29 20.01 19.97
N LEU A 110 -25.74 19.71 18.80
CA LEU A 110 -26.49 19.58 17.55
C LEU A 110 -27.50 18.42 17.60
N ILE A 111 -27.09 17.26 18.12
CA ILE A 111 -27.93 16.06 18.19
C ILE A 111 -29.09 16.26 19.19
N ASN A 112 -28.84 16.95 20.29
CA ASN A 112 -29.84 17.18 21.35
C ASN A 112 -30.67 18.46 21.15
N GLY A 113 -30.63 19.08 19.96
CA GLY A 113 -31.45 20.25 19.63
C GLY A 113 -31.03 21.56 20.32
N GLY A 114 -29.82 21.63 20.86
CA GLY A 114 -29.28 22.80 21.57
C GLY A 114 -28.67 23.87 20.67
N ALA A 115 -29.04 23.91 19.38
CA ALA A 115 -28.67 24.98 18.47
C ALA A 115 -29.83 25.98 18.37
N ALA A 116 -29.83 26.95 19.28
CA ALA A 116 -30.41 28.26 19.10
C ALA A 116 -29.27 29.29 19.09
#